data_AF-A0A938Z3Y3-F1
#
_entry.id   AF-A0A938Z3Y3-F1
#
_cell.length_a   1.000
_cell.length_b   1.000
_cell.length_c   1.000
_cell.angle_alpha   90.00
_cell.angle_beta   90.00
_cell.angle_gamma   90.00
#
_symmetry.space_group_name_H-M   'P 1'
#
loop_
_entity.id
_entity.type
_entity.pdbx_description
1 polymer ?
#
loop_
_entity_poly.entity_id
_entity_poly.type
_entity_poly.pdbx_seq_one_letter_code
_entity_poly.pdbx_strand_id
1 'polypeptide(L)' 'MTEPAIRYRLIKKEKHTGARLGELITPHGTFPTPMFMPVGTLA' A
#
# COMPACT_ATOMS: atom_id res chain seq x y z
N MET A 1 0.81 -15.50 19.17
CA MET A 1 1.38 -14.17 18.83
C MET A 1 0.75 -13.73 17.53
N THR A 2 -0.16 -12.76 17.57
CA THR A 2 -0.95 -12.32 16.41
C THR A 2 -0.11 -11.38 15.54
N GLU A 3 0.16 -11.77 14.30
CA GLU A 3 0.75 -10.85 13.31
C GLU A 3 -0.20 -9.66 13.08
N PRO A 4 0.32 -8.45 12.81
CA PRO A 4 -0.51 -7.31 12.47
C PRO A 4 -1.29 -7.59 11.18
N ALA A 5 -2.59 -7.25 11.20
CA ALA A 5 -3.49 -7.48 10.07
C ALA A 5 -3.07 -6.71 8.80
N ILE A 6 -2.36 -5.59 8.97
CA ILE A 6 -1.89 -4.74 7.87
C ILE A 6 -0.36 -4.71 7.90
N ARG A 7 0.26 -4.95 6.74
CA ARG A 7 1.70 -4.90 6.54
C ARG A 7 2.05 -4.07 5.31
N TYR A 8 3.11 -3.29 5.39
CA TYR A 8 3.65 -2.54 4.25
C TYR A 8 4.99 -3.12 3.81
N ARG A 9 5.13 -3.43 2.53
CA ARG A 9 6.36 -3.90 1.90
C ARG A 9 6.93 -2.82 1.00
N LEU A 10 8.05 -2.22 1.38
CA LEU A 10 8.77 -1.26 0.53
C LEU A 10 9.60 -2.03 -0.51
N ILE A 11 9.30 -1.83 -1.79
CA ILE A 11 10.03 -2.47 -2.90
C ILE A 11 11.19 -1.58 -3.33
N LYS A 12 10.94 -0.29 -3.51
CA LYS A 12 11.97 0.68 -3.92
C LYS A 12 11.65 2.07 -3.41
N LYS A 13 12.68 2.79 -2.97
CA LYS A 13 12.65 4.23 -2.73
C LYS A 13 13.59 4.91 -3.72
N GLU A 14 13.09 5.89 -4.45
CA GLU A 14 13.91 6.71 -5.35
C GLU A 14 14.78 7.67 -4.51
N LYS A 15 16.03 7.86 -4.90
CA LYS A 15 17.08 8.52 -4.09
C LYS A 15 16.90 10.04 -4.02
N HIS A 16 16.43 10.68 -5.09
CA HIS A 16 16.43 12.14 -5.24
C HIS A 16 15.10 12.81 -4.91
N THR A 17 13.99 12.14 -5.22
CA THR A 17 12.60 12.58 -5.05
C THR A 17 11.93 11.95 -3.82
N GLY A 18 12.44 10.81 -3.36
CA GLY A 18 11.82 10.06 -2.26
C GLY A 18 10.53 9.31 -2.65
N ALA A 19 10.20 9.22 -3.95
CA ALA A 19 9.08 8.42 -4.43
C ALA A 19 9.23 6.95 -3.98
N ARG A 20 8.11 6.33 -3.59
CA ARG A 20 8.08 4.98 -3.02
C ARG A 20 7.21 4.07 -3.87
N LEU A 21 7.79 2.96 -4.29
CA LEU A 21 7.09 1.80 -4.82
C LEU A 21 7.03 0.77 -3.70
N GLY A 22 5.84 0.30 -3.39
CA GLY A 22 5.65 -0.74 -2.38
C GLY A 22 4.31 -1.41 -2.51
N GLU A 23 3.97 -2.26 -1.55
CA GLU A 23 2.70 -2.98 -1.49
C GLU A 23 2.10 -2.91 -0.09
N LEU A 24 0.78 -2.78 -0.06
CA LEU A 24 -0.03 -2.87 1.15
C LEU A 24 -0.67 -4.25 1.21
N ILE A 25 -0.25 -5.05 2.17
CA ILE A 25 -0.75 -6.41 2.41
C ILE A 25 -1.81 -6.32 3.52
N THR A 26 -3.03 -6.71 3.19
CA THR A 26 -4.19 -6.71 4.10
C THR A 26 -4.87 -8.09 4.08
N PRO A 27 -5.81 -8.37 5.00
CA PRO A 27 -6.59 -9.61 4.94
C PRO A 27 -7.49 -9.70 3.69
N HIS A 28 -7.71 -8.59 2.99
CA HIS A 28 -8.57 -8.49 1.81
C HIS A 28 -7.77 -8.48 0.48
N GLY A 29 -6.46 -8.71 0.55
CA GLY A 29 -5.59 -8.76 -0.61
C GLY A 29 -4.36 -7.84 -0.49
N THR A 30 -3.54 -7.89 -1.53
CA THR A 30 -2.31 -7.09 -1.65
C THR A 30 -2.50 -6.02 -2.72
N PHE A 31 -2.24 -4.76 -2.38
CA PHE A 31 -2.45 -3.61 -3.25
C PHE A 31 -1.12 -2.90 -3.55
N PRO A 32 -0.77 -2.63 -4.81
CA PRO A 32 0.44 -1.88 -5.15
C PRO A 32 0.29 -0.40 -4.75
N THR A 33 1.39 0.24 -4.35
CA THR A 33 1.48 1.66 -4.00
C THR A 33 2.58 2.33 -4.84
N PRO A 34 2.37 3.56 -5.34
CA PRO A 34 1.25 4.45 -5.08
C PRO A 34 -0.04 4.01 -5.81
N MET A 35 -1.20 4.24 -5.18
CA MET A 35 -2.51 3.97 -5.76
C MET A 35 -3.44 5.17 -5.57
N PHE A 36 -4.31 5.41 -6.54
CA PHE A 36 -5.43 6.34 -6.42
C PHE A 36 -6.71 5.52 -6.22
N MET A 37 -7.37 5.69 -5.09
CA MET A 37 -8.57 4.93 -4.76
C MET A 37 -9.83 5.72 -5.15
N PRO A 38 -10.77 5.13 -5.92
CA PRO A 38 -12.05 5.76 -6.19
C PRO A 38 -12.91 5.81 -4.93
N VAL A 39 -13.84 6.77 -4.88
CA VAL A 39 -14.86 6.84 -3.82
C VAL A 39 -15.92 5.76 -4.08
N GLY A 40 -16.09 4.85 -3.13
CA GLY A 40 -17.05 3.73 -3.25
C GLY A 40 -18.48 4.08 -2.80
N THR A 41 -18.68 5.23 -2.18
CA THR A 41 -20.01 5.70 -1.73
C THR A 41 -20.75 6.41 -2.85
N LEU A 42 -22.07 6.22 -2.90
CA LEU A 42 -22.97 6.96 -3.76
C LEU A 42 -23.35 8.30 -3.10
N ALA A 43 -23.70 9.31 -3.92
CA ALA A 43 -24.14 10.63 -3.46
C ALA A 43 -25.57 10.62 -2.91
#